data_AF-X1S062-F1
#
_entry.id   AF-X1S062-F1
#
_cell.length_a   1.000
_cell.length_b   1.000
_cell.length_c   1.000
_cell.angle_alpha   90.00
_cell.angle_beta   90.00
_cell.angle_gamma   90.00
#
_symmetry.space_group_name_H-M   'P 1'
#
loop_
_entity.id
_entity.type
_entity.pdbx_description
1 polymer ?
#
loop_
_entity_poly.entity_id
_entity_poly.type
_entity_poly.pdbx_seq_one_letter_code
_entity_poly.pdbx_strand_id
1 'polypeptide(L)'
;MEVFRVKFTYESRRAISTAGLKRLRKRGIITENTLRERLKELRLLDDDINLTVSETNYEIDSERMDAFFRMARSKYLNNHWSQAEVMTQMSNKDIPCVEPEIIFETWNYEKQSLRRLASKGDIVRLLKKGIIAHYKDAISKLIELGYDTTTANWFVDEVIIDMGEDIRNLIKIRYIDNKSDAIKHLQSIGMPKDEATNYVEENWLTWLE
;
A
#
# COMPACT_ATOMS: atom_id res chain seq x y z
N MET A 1 -20.12 14.16 -33.87
CA MET A 1 -18.88 14.53 -33.17
C MET A 1 -18.43 15.86 -33.78
N GLU A 2 -18.74 16.97 -33.13
CA GLU A 2 -18.39 18.30 -33.63
C GLU A 2 -16.91 18.60 -33.36
N VAL A 3 -16.18 18.87 -34.44
CA VAL A 3 -14.77 19.29 -34.39
C VAL A 3 -14.76 20.78 -34.02
N PHE A 4 -14.41 21.11 -32.78
CA PHE A 4 -14.23 22.50 -32.34
C PHE A 4 -13.06 23.14 -33.10
N ARG A 5 -13.36 23.87 -34.17
CA ARG A 5 -12.41 24.79 -34.82
C ARG A 5 -12.41 26.10 -34.04
N VAL A 6 -11.45 26.26 -33.15
CA VAL A 6 -11.18 27.55 -32.48
C VAL A 6 -10.73 28.56 -33.54
N LYS A 7 -11.61 29.50 -33.90
CA LYS A 7 -11.26 30.69 -34.69
C LYS A 7 -10.51 31.65 -33.76
N PHE A 8 -9.20 31.73 -33.91
CA PHE A 8 -8.41 32.77 -33.26
C PHE A 8 -8.67 34.11 -33.98
N THR A 9 -9.37 35.03 -33.31
CA THR A 9 -9.53 36.43 -33.74
C THR A 9 -8.23 37.21 -33.53
N TYR A 10 -8.03 38.21 -34.39
CA TYR A 10 -6.73 38.73 -34.82
C TYR A 10 -6.05 39.76 -33.89
N GLU A 11 -6.61 40.04 -32.70
CA GLU A 11 -6.33 41.27 -31.93
C GLU A 11 -5.54 41.09 -30.63
N SER A 12 -4.73 40.05 -30.50
CA SER A 12 -3.78 39.95 -29.38
C SER A 12 -2.48 39.29 -29.82
N ARG A 13 -1.79 39.90 -30.79
CA ARG A 13 -0.44 39.49 -31.23
C ARG A 13 0.62 39.78 -30.16
N ARG A 14 0.53 39.13 -28.99
CA ARG A 14 1.75 38.61 -28.38
C ARG A 14 2.12 37.43 -29.25
N ALA A 15 3.18 37.55 -30.05
CA ALA A 15 3.76 36.39 -30.72
C ALA A 15 3.91 35.30 -29.67
N ILE A 16 3.20 34.17 -29.85
CA ILE A 16 3.28 33.07 -28.89
C ILE A 16 4.73 32.63 -28.92
N SER A 17 5.41 32.78 -27.78
CA SER A 17 6.81 32.39 -27.68
C SER A 17 6.98 30.89 -27.90
N THR A 18 8.20 30.44 -28.22
CA THR A 18 8.57 29.03 -28.30
C THR A 18 8.06 28.24 -27.08
N ALA A 19 8.24 28.78 -25.86
CA ALA A 19 7.72 28.19 -24.63
C ALA A 19 6.18 28.09 -24.59
N GLY A 20 5.48 29.09 -25.15
CA GLY A 20 4.03 29.04 -25.33
C GLY A 20 3.59 27.91 -26.26
N LEU A 21 4.27 27.74 -27.40
CA LEU A 21 3.99 26.68 -28.36
C LEU A 21 4.26 25.29 -27.77
N LYS A 22 5.40 25.10 -27.06
CA LYS A 22 5.69 23.86 -26.31
C LYS A 22 4.55 23.51 -25.36
N ARG A 23 4.07 24.48 -24.56
CA ARG A 23 2.94 24.26 -23.62
C ARG A 23 1.65 23.85 -24.32
N LEU A 24 1.32 24.46 -25.47
CA LEU A 24 0.13 24.09 -26.24
C LEU A 24 0.25 22.65 -26.78
N ARG A 25 1.43 22.25 -27.23
CA ARG A 25 1.71 20.88 -27.67
C ARG A 25 1.59 19.88 -26.53
N LYS A 26 2.21 20.17 -25.37
CA LYS A 26 2.09 19.34 -24.16
C LYS A 26 0.65 19.10 -23.74
N ARG A 27 -0.21 20.12 -23.86
CA ARG A 27 -1.65 20.04 -23.56
C ARG A 27 -2.48 19.37 -24.65
N GLY A 28 -1.88 18.93 -25.76
CA GLY A 28 -2.59 18.33 -26.89
C GLY A 28 -3.46 19.32 -27.68
N ILE A 29 -3.31 20.62 -27.47
CA ILE A 29 -4.09 21.67 -28.16
C ILE A 29 -3.64 21.81 -29.62
N ILE A 30 -2.35 21.59 -29.88
CA ILE A 30 -1.76 21.59 -31.23
C ILE A 30 -1.06 20.27 -31.52
N THR A 31 -1.03 19.91 -32.79
CA THR A 31 -0.29 18.74 -33.29
C THR A 31 1.21 19.05 -33.40
N GLU A 32 2.04 18.02 -33.58
CA GLU A 32 3.46 18.22 -33.87
C GLU A 32 3.67 19.03 -35.16
N ASN A 33 2.91 18.73 -36.23
CA ASN A 33 3.03 19.46 -37.49
C ASN A 33 2.72 20.95 -37.31
N THR A 34 1.66 21.26 -36.56
CA THR A 34 1.34 22.65 -36.21
C THR A 34 2.42 23.30 -35.36
N LEU A 35 3.04 22.57 -34.43
CA LEU A 35 4.20 23.08 -33.67
C LEU A 35 5.36 23.42 -34.62
N ARG A 36 5.72 22.52 -35.53
CA ARG A 36 6.78 22.72 -36.53
C ARG A 36 6.52 23.94 -37.40
N GLU A 37 5.31 24.07 -37.96
CA GLU A 37 4.89 25.21 -38.78
C GLU A 37 5.05 26.54 -38.02
N ARG A 38 4.58 26.61 -36.77
CA ARG A 38 4.67 27.82 -35.94
C ARG A 38 6.12 28.17 -35.57
N LEU A 39 6.98 27.18 -35.35
CA LEU A 39 8.40 27.43 -35.11
C LEU A 39 9.12 27.95 -36.38
N LYS A 40 8.71 27.48 -37.57
CA LYS A 40 9.18 28.04 -38.85
C LYS A 40 8.77 29.49 -39.04
N GLU A 41 7.53 29.85 -38.68
CA GLU A 41 7.06 31.24 -38.72
C GLU A 41 7.88 32.17 -37.80
N LEU A 42 8.41 31.64 -36.70
CA LEU A 42 9.34 32.34 -35.79
C LEU A 42 10.79 32.39 -36.30
N ARG A 43 11.05 31.88 -37.51
CA ARG A 43 12.36 31.86 -38.19
C ARG A 43 13.44 31.04 -37.47
N LEU A 44 13.05 29.99 -36.74
CA LEU A 44 14.02 29.00 -36.26
C LEU A 44 14.57 28.18 -37.43
N LEU A 45 15.81 27.70 -37.28
CA LEU A 45 16.43 26.78 -38.24
C LEU A 45 15.81 25.39 -38.11
N ASP A 46 15.84 24.59 -39.18
CA ASP A 46 15.25 23.25 -39.18
C ASP A 46 15.85 22.34 -38.08
N ASP A 47 17.14 22.48 -37.77
CA ASP A 47 17.80 21.75 -36.69
C ASP A 47 17.25 22.16 -35.31
N ASP A 48 17.07 23.46 -35.05
CA ASP A 48 16.49 23.95 -33.79
C ASP A 48 15.03 23.51 -33.64
N ILE A 49 14.29 23.46 -34.74
CA ILE A 49 12.92 22.96 -34.78
C ILE A 49 12.90 21.47 -34.42
N ASN A 50 13.76 20.68 -35.04
CA ASN A 50 13.87 19.24 -34.77
C ASN A 50 14.25 18.97 -33.32
N LEU A 51 15.20 19.73 -32.77
CA LEU A 51 15.59 19.65 -31.37
C LEU A 51 14.42 20.01 -30.44
N THR A 52 13.77 21.15 -30.69
CA THR A 52 12.64 21.63 -29.87
C THR A 52 11.48 20.63 -29.87
N VAL A 53 11.15 20.06 -31.03
CA VAL A 53 10.09 19.06 -31.17
C VAL A 53 10.46 17.77 -30.45
N SER A 54 11.69 17.28 -30.64
CA SER A 54 12.18 16.07 -29.98
C SER A 54 12.16 16.22 -28.45
N GLU A 55 12.67 17.35 -27.94
CA GLU A 55 12.63 17.68 -26.52
C GLU A 55 11.18 17.72 -26.00
N THR A 56 10.28 18.39 -26.71
CA THR A 56 8.87 18.49 -26.30
C THR A 56 8.18 17.13 -26.28
N ASN A 57 8.43 16.27 -27.27
CA ASN A 57 7.86 14.93 -27.32
C ASN A 57 8.43 14.05 -26.19
N TYR A 58 9.74 14.12 -25.94
CA TYR A 58 10.37 13.44 -24.81
C TYR A 58 9.75 13.85 -23.47
N GLU A 59 9.54 15.15 -23.25
CA GLU A 59 8.89 15.64 -22.03
C GLU A 59 7.45 15.10 -21.89
N ILE A 60 6.68 15.07 -22.98
CA ILE A 60 5.32 14.51 -22.98
C ILE A 60 5.33 13.03 -22.59
N ASP A 61 6.23 12.26 -23.18
CA ASP A 61 6.30 10.82 -22.95
C ASP A 61 6.81 10.51 -21.53
N SER A 62 7.80 11.26 -21.04
CA SER A 62 8.26 11.18 -19.65
C SER A 62 7.15 11.51 -18.65
N GLU A 63 6.40 12.60 -18.86
CA GLU A 63 5.29 12.98 -17.98
C GLU A 63 4.18 11.89 -17.97
N ARG A 64 3.91 11.26 -19.11
CA ARG A 64 2.96 10.14 -19.25
C ARG A 64 3.44 8.89 -18.51
N MET A 65 4.72 8.54 -18.68
CA MET A 65 5.33 7.40 -18.00
C MET A 65 5.28 7.59 -16.48
N ASP A 66 5.67 8.77 -15.98
CA ASP A 66 5.63 9.08 -14.55
C ASP A 66 4.22 9.05 -13.97
N ALA A 67 3.23 9.55 -14.71
CA ALA A 67 1.84 9.48 -14.30
C ALA A 67 1.37 8.01 -14.22
N PHE A 68 1.72 7.20 -15.21
CA PHE A 68 1.40 5.78 -15.20
C PHE A 68 2.08 5.04 -14.04
N PHE A 69 3.40 5.21 -13.84
CA PHE A 69 4.14 4.54 -12.77
C PHE A 69 3.61 4.89 -11.39
N ARG A 70 3.26 6.16 -11.14
CA ARG A 70 2.64 6.57 -9.86
C ARG A 70 1.31 5.86 -9.62
N MET A 71 0.45 5.78 -10.64
CA MET A 71 -0.82 5.06 -10.56
C MET A 71 -0.62 3.56 -10.37
N ALA A 72 0.23 2.93 -11.19
CA ALA A 72 0.52 1.49 -11.16
C ALA A 72 1.10 1.08 -9.80
N ARG A 73 2.08 1.84 -9.29
CA ARG A 73 2.64 1.67 -7.93
C ARG A 73 1.54 1.70 -6.89
N SER A 74 0.67 2.72 -6.92
CA SER A 74 -0.44 2.83 -5.96
C SER A 74 -1.39 1.62 -6.03
N LYS A 75 -1.77 1.16 -7.24
CA LYS A 75 -2.63 -0.01 -7.41
C LYS A 75 -1.95 -1.30 -6.94
N TYR A 76 -0.67 -1.47 -7.23
CA TYR A 76 0.12 -2.63 -6.83
C TYR A 76 0.30 -2.74 -5.31
N LEU A 77 0.69 -1.63 -4.67
CA LEU A 77 0.89 -1.58 -3.21
C LEU A 77 -0.41 -1.86 -2.45
N ASN A 78 -1.56 -1.43 -3.01
CA ASN A 78 -2.89 -1.67 -2.43
C ASN A 78 -3.52 -3.02 -2.83
N ASN A 79 -2.78 -3.94 -3.47
CA ASN A 79 -3.29 -5.23 -3.95
C ASN A 79 -4.45 -5.15 -4.96
N HIS A 80 -4.65 -4.00 -5.62
CA HIS A 80 -5.64 -3.89 -6.69
C HIS A 80 -5.13 -4.50 -7.99
N TRP A 81 -3.81 -4.46 -8.23
CA TRP A 81 -3.13 -5.05 -9.37
C TRP A 81 -2.01 -5.98 -8.91
N SER A 82 -1.88 -7.11 -9.60
CA SER A 82 -0.74 -8.03 -9.58
C SER A 82 0.40 -7.53 -10.46
N GLN A 83 1.57 -8.13 -10.31
CA GLN A 83 2.73 -7.86 -11.17
C GLN A 83 2.42 -8.09 -12.66
N ALA A 84 1.74 -9.18 -12.99
CA ALA A 84 1.34 -9.51 -14.35
C ALA A 84 0.40 -8.45 -14.94
N GLU A 85 -0.59 -7.98 -14.16
CA GLU A 85 -1.51 -6.93 -14.61
C GLU A 85 -0.80 -5.61 -14.85
N VAL A 86 0.17 -5.22 -14.00
CA VAL A 86 0.99 -4.03 -14.24
C VAL A 86 1.72 -4.15 -15.57
N MET A 87 2.37 -5.30 -15.84
CA MET A 87 3.09 -5.53 -17.09
C MET A 87 2.18 -5.52 -18.32
N THR A 88 0.99 -6.12 -18.23
CA THR A 88 -0.02 -6.04 -19.30
C THR A 88 -0.45 -4.60 -19.56
N GLN A 89 -0.69 -3.81 -18.50
CA GLN A 89 -1.08 -2.41 -18.66
C GLN A 89 0.05 -1.54 -19.23
N MET A 90 1.30 -1.85 -18.94
CA MET A 90 2.46 -1.18 -19.55
C MET A 90 2.54 -1.48 -21.03
N SER A 91 2.45 -2.76 -21.41
CA SER A 91 2.47 -3.20 -22.81
C SER A 91 1.32 -2.59 -23.61
N ASN A 92 0.11 -2.55 -23.05
CA ASN A 92 -1.05 -1.93 -23.72
C ASN A 92 -0.93 -0.42 -23.93
N LYS A 93 0.00 0.23 -23.23
CA LYS A 93 0.25 1.68 -23.33
C LYS A 93 1.54 2.01 -24.07
N ASP A 94 2.18 1.00 -24.67
CA ASP A 94 3.47 1.11 -25.34
C ASP A 94 4.55 1.74 -24.43
N ILE A 95 4.48 1.48 -23.12
CA ILE A 95 5.46 1.97 -22.15
C ILE A 95 6.57 0.91 -22.02
N PRO A 96 7.80 1.20 -22.50
CA PRO A 96 8.90 0.27 -22.34
C PRO A 96 9.33 0.19 -20.87
N CYS A 97 9.54 -1.04 -20.40
CA CYS A 97 10.12 -1.32 -19.09
C CYS A 97 11.42 -2.08 -19.30
N VAL A 98 12.55 -1.42 -19.07
CA VAL A 98 13.88 -2.04 -19.29
C VAL A 98 14.20 -3.02 -18.15
N GLU A 99 13.78 -2.70 -16.92
CA GLU A 99 14.13 -3.46 -15.72
C GLU A 99 12.91 -3.65 -14.80
N PRO A 100 11.87 -4.39 -15.25
CA PRO A 100 10.68 -4.60 -14.44
C PRO A 100 10.99 -5.28 -13.10
N GLU A 101 12.00 -6.14 -13.04
CA GLU A 101 12.41 -6.85 -11.83
C GLU A 101 12.80 -5.87 -10.71
N ILE A 102 13.58 -4.83 -11.02
CA ILE A 102 14.05 -3.82 -10.05
C ILE A 102 12.87 -2.99 -9.53
N ILE A 103 11.91 -2.66 -10.40
CA ILE A 103 10.72 -1.90 -10.04
C ILE A 103 9.87 -2.70 -9.04
N PHE A 104 9.59 -3.96 -9.34
CA PHE A 104 8.78 -4.80 -8.46
C PHE A 104 9.52 -5.16 -7.18
N GLU A 105 10.82 -5.39 -7.22
CA GLU A 105 11.65 -5.58 -6.02
C GLU A 105 11.52 -4.35 -5.09
N THR A 106 11.72 -3.14 -5.64
CA THR A 106 11.57 -1.89 -4.90
C THR A 106 10.18 -1.76 -4.29
N TRP A 107 9.12 -2.00 -5.08
CA TRP A 107 7.74 -1.91 -4.59
C TRP A 107 7.40 -3.02 -3.59
N ASN A 108 8.03 -4.19 -3.67
CA ASN A 108 7.85 -5.24 -2.68
C ASN A 108 8.46 -4.86 -1.33
N TYR A 109 9.66 -4.27 -1.33
CA TYR A 109 10.24 -3.70 -0.10
C TYR A 109 9.34 -2.60 0.47
N GLU A 110 8.82 -1.71 -0.38
CA GLU A 110 7.84 -0.70 0.05
C GLU A 110 6.56 -1.31 0.58
N LYS A 111 6.05 -2.36 -0.03
CA LYS A 111 4.84 -3.06 0.44
C LYS A 111 5.09 -3.71 1.79
N GLN A 112 6.28 -4.25 2.02
CA GLN A 112 6.71 -4.79 3.31
C GLN A 112 6.87 -3.69 4.37
N SER A 113 7.35 -2.50 4.01
CA SER A 113 7.46 -1.37 4.94
C SER A 113 6.13 -0.61 5.16
N LEU A 114 5.24 -0.61 4.16
CA LEU A 114 3.89 -0.04 4.19
C LEU A 114 2.85 -0.99 4.79
N ARG A 115 3.17 -2.27 4.99
CA ARG A 115 2.56 -3.04 6.07
C ARG A 115 2.93 -2.28 7.33
N ARG A 116 2.12 -1.27 7.65
CA ARG A 116 2.15 -0.56 8.93
C ARG A 116 2.26 -1.67 9.94
N LEU A 117 3.45 -1.80 10.52
CA LEU A 117 3.64 -2.46 11.78
C LEU A 117 2.46 -1.98 12.64
N ALA A 118 1.54 -2.91 12.92
CA ALA A 118 0.31 -2.56 13.61
C ALA A 118 0.74 -1.77 14.84
N SER A 119 0.26 -0.54 15.01
CA SER A 119 0.73 0.26 16.14
C SER A 119 0.44 -0.50 17.43
N LYS A 120 1.15 -0.22 18.52
CA LYS A 120 0.81 -0.77 19.85
C LYS A 120 -0.71 -0.71 20.10
N GLY A 121 -1.33 0.43 19.78
CA GLY A 121 -2.78 0.63 19.91
C GLY A 121 -3.62 -0.26 18.99
N ASP A 122 -3.18 -0.53 17.77
CA ASP A 122 -3.85 -1.46 16.87
C ASP A 122 -3.76 -2.90 17.37
N ILE A 123 -2.59 -3.35 17.84
CA ILE A 123 -2.37 -4.69 18.40
C ILE A 123 -3.28 -4.89 19.62
N VAL A 124 -3.23 -3.95 20.58
CA VAL A 124 -4.07 -3.96 21.78
C VAL A 124 -5.56 -3.98 21.43
N ARG A 125 -6.00 -3.15 20.48
CA ARG A 125 -7.40 -3.12 20.03
C ARG A 125 -7.82 -4.42 19.36
N LEU A 126 -6.97 -5.03 18.54
CA LEU A 126 -7.26 -6.29 17.85
C LEU A 126 -7.30 -7.47 18.82
N LEU A 127 -6.45 -7.45 19.86
CA LEU A 127 -6.49 -8.40 20.96
C LEU A 127 -7.79 -8.25 21.78
N LYS A 128 -8.18 -7.01 22.14
CA LYS A 128 -9.48 -6.73 22.81
C LYS A 128 -10.68 -7.23 21.99
N LYS A 129 -10.58 -7.25 20.66
CA LYS A 129 -11.63 -7.72 19.77
C LYS A 129 -11.59 -9.23 19.49
N GLY A 130 -10.63 -9.97 20.06
CA GLY A 130 -10.45 -11.40 19.80
C GLY A 130 -10.02 -11.73 18.37
N ILE A 131 -9.56 -10.74 17.59
CA ILE A 131 -9.09 -10.95 16.21
C ILE A 131 -7.69 -11.56 16.21
N ILE A 132 -6.85 -11.17 17.18
CA ILE A 132 -5.64 -11.90 17.50
C ILE A 132 -6.03 -13.02 18.46
N ALA A 133 -6.10 -14.24 17.93
CA ALA A 133 -6.59 -15.41 18.66
C ALA A 133 -5.64 -15.88 19.77
N HIS A 134 -4.33 -15.64 19.61
CA HIS A 134 -3.30 -16.04 20.56
C HIS A 134 -2.56 -14.81 21.08
N TYR A 135 -2.53 -14.63 22.40
CA TYR A 135 -1.83 -13.53 23.06
C TYR A 135 -0.32 -13.53 22.75
N LYS A 136 0.28 -14.71 22.50
CA LYS A 136 1.68 -14.84 22.09
C LYS A 136 1.93 -14.11 20.78
N ASP A 137 0.97 -14.11 19.86
CA ASP A 137 1.08 -13.36 18.60
C ASP A 137 1.05 -11.85 18.84
N ALA A 138 0.28 -11.39 19.84
CA ALA A 138 0.29 -9.98 20.24
C ALA A 138 1.63 -9.59 20.86
N ILE A 139 2.21 -10.44 21.72
CA ILE A 139 3.54 -10.23 22.32
C ILE A 139 4.62 -10.19 21.23
N SER A 140 4.65 -11.17 20.33
CA SER A 140 5.61 -11.23 19.23
C SER A 140 5.53 -9.98 18.34
N LYS A 141 4.31 -9.54 18.00
CA LYS A 141 4.10 -8.30 17.24
C LYS A 141 4.55 -7.05 17.99
N LEU A 142 4.43 -7.00 19.32
CA LEU A 142 4.96 -5.90 20.13
C LEU A 142 6.49 -5.94 20.19
N ILE A 143 7.11 -7.12 20.26
CA ILE A 143 8.58 -7.26 20.20
C ILE A 143 9.10 -6.81 18.83
N GLU A 144 8.40 -7.14 17.74
CA GLU A 144 8.70 -6.65 16.38
C GLU A 144 8.62 -5.11 16.26
N LEU A 145 7.84 -4.44 17.12
CA LEU A 145 7.79 -2.98 17.23
C LEU A 145 8.96 -2.39 18.04
N GLY A 146 9.82 -3.22 18.63
CA GLY A 146 10.95 -2.79 19.45
C GLY A 146 10.65 -2.68 20.95
N TYR A 147 9.52 -3.20 21.42
CA TYR A 147 9.29 -3.34 22.87
C TYR A 147 10.08 -4.54 23.42
N ASP A 148 10.63 -4.40 24.62
CA ASP A 148 11.19 -5.54 25.32
C ASP A 148 10.08 -6.50 25.79
N THR A 149 10.45 -7.75 26.07
CA THR A 149 9.52 -8.80 26.47
C THR A 149 8.70 -8.42 27.70
N THR A 150 9.28 -7.73 28.69
CA THR A 150 8.57 -7.34 29.91
C THR A 150 7.49 -6.32 29.60
N THR A 151 7.83 -5.29 28.83
CA THR A 151 6.90 -4.25 28.40
C THR A 151 5.79 -4.79 27.49
N ALA A 152 6.12 -5.71 26.59
CA ALA A 152 5.15 -6.36 25.71
C ALA A 152 4.12 -7.18 26.50
N ASN A 153 4.57 -7.95 27.51
CA ASN A 153 3.68 -8.69 28.41
C ASN A 153 2.77 -7.74 29.19
N TRP A 154 3.31 -6.64 29.73
CA TRP A 154 2.53 -5.67 30.49
C TRP A 154 1.34 -5.10 29.70
N PHE A 155 1.52 -4.75 28.41
CA PHE A 155 0.41 -4.26 27.57
C PHE A 155 -0.65 -5.32 27.30
N VAL A 156 -0.24 -6.58 27.17
CA VAL A 156 -1.16 -7.69 26.95
C VAL A 156 -1.92 -8.01 28.23
N ASP A 157 -1.25 -7.99 29.38
CA ASP A 157 -1.86 -8.18 30.69
C ASP A 157 -2.86 -7.08 31.02
N GLU A 158 -2.55 -5.82 30.73
CA GLU A 158 -3.49 -4.69 30.90
C GLU A 158 -4.79 -4.93 30.11
N VAL A 159 -4.68 -5.44 28.89
CA VAL A 159 -5.84 -5.80 28.06
C VAL A 159 -6.63 -6.95 28.66
N ILE A 160 -5.95 -7.99 29.14
CA ILE A 160 -6.56 -9.17 29.77
C ILE A 160 -7.25 -8.78 31.09
N ILE A 161 -6.71 -7.81 31.82
CA ILE A 161 -7.31 -7.26 33.04
C ILE A 161 -8.58 -6.48 32.69
N ASP A 162 -8.59 -5.68 31.63
CA ASP A 162 -9.77 -4.95 31.16
C ASP A 162 -10.88 -5.86 30.60
N MET A 163 -10.52 -7.04 30.09
CA MET A 163 -11.46 -8.07 29.65
C MET A 163 -12.04 -8.76 30.90
N GLY A 164 -13.37 -8.75 31.03
CA GLY A 164 -14.08 -9.24 32.23
C GLY A 164 -13.62 -10.61 32.75
N GLU A 165 -13.91 -10.87 34.03
CA GLU A 165 -13.35 -11.98 34.82
C GLU A 165 -13.43 -13.36 34.15
N ASP A 166 -14.49 -13.61 33.38
CA ASP A 166 -14.69 -14.84 32.61
C ASP A 166 -13.64 -15.04 31.52
N ILE A 167 -13.28 -13.99 30.78
CA ILE A 167 -12.25 -14.04 29.72
C ILE A 167 -10.86 -14.15 30.33
N ARG A 168 -10.61 -13.44 31.44
CA ARG A 168 -9.35 -13.52 32.19
C ARG A 168 -9.07 -14.94 32.69
N ASN A 169 -10.11 -15.61 33.20
CA ASN A 169 -10.01 -16.99 33.66
C ASN A 169 -9.80 -17.97 32.50
N LEU A 170 -10.46 -17.78 31.37
CA LEU A 170 -10.25 -18.59 30.17
C LEU A 170 -8.85 -18.44 29.56
N ILE A 171 -8.29 -17.23 29.62
CA ILE A 171 -6.96 -16.93 29.12
C ILE A 171 -5.89 -17.55 30.02
N LYS A 172 -6.02 -17.47 31.36
CA LYS A 172 -5.06 -18.07 32.32
C LYS A 172 -4.86 -19.58 32.12
N ILE A 173 -5.91 -20.30 31.72
CA ILE A 173 -5.82 -21.75 31.46
C ILE A 173 -4.86 -22.06 30.31
N ARG A 174 -4.77 -21.19 29.30
CA ARG A 174 -3.86 -21.34 28.15
C ARG A 174 -2.38 -21.14 28.49
N TYR A 175 -2.05 -20.70 29.70
CA TYR A 175 -0.67 -20.53 30.19
C TYR A 175 -0.23 -21.66 31.12
N ILE A 176 -1.10 -22.64 31.36
CA ILE A 176 -0.77 -23.73 32.26
C ILE A 176 -0.15 -24.86 31.43
N ASP A 177 1.11 -25.17 31.70
CA ASP A 177 1.91 -26.13 30.91
C ASP A 177 1.44 -27.59 31.04
N ASN A 178 0.47 -27.88 31.92
CA ASN A 178 -0.08 -29.21 32.08
C ASN A 178 -1.61 -29.21 32.26
N LYS A 179 -2.26 -30.23 31.71
CA LYS A 179 -3.73 -30.39 31.75
C LYS A 179 -4.28 -30.43 33.18
N SER A 180 -3.54 -31.04 34.10
CA SER A 180 -3.98 -31.24 35.49
C SER A 180 -4.19 -29.90 36.21
N ASP A 181 -3.25 -28.97 36.05
CA ASP A 181 -3.31 -27.67 36.69
C ASP A 181 -4.32 -26.74 35.96
N ALA A 182 -4.51 -26.93 34.65
CA ALA A 182 -5.58 -26.28 33.88
C ALA A 182 -6.96 -26.66 34.39
N ILE A 183 -7.19 -27.95 34.65
CA ILE A 183 -8.42 -28.48 35.25
C ILE A 183 -8.59 -27.93 36.67
N LYS A 184 -7.54 -27.96 37.52
CA LYS A 184 -7.62 -27.40 38.89
C LYS A 184 -7.95 -25.91 38.89
N HIS A 185 -7.42 -25.14 37.93
CA HIS A 185 -7.72 -23.72 37.82
C HIS A 185 -9.19 -23.49 37.45
N LEU A 186 -9.73 -24.25 36.48
CA LEU A 186 -11.16 -24.24 36.14
C LEU A 186 -12.06 -24.61 37.31
N GLN A 187 -11.66 -25.60 38.11
CA GLN A 187 -12.39 -25.96 39.32
C GLN A 187 -12.36 -24.85 40.37
N SER A 188 -11.23 -24.14 40.50
CA SER A 188 -11.07 -23.04 41.45
C SER A 188 -11.96 -21.82 41.15
N ILE A 189 -12.39 -21.67 39.89
CA ILE A 189 -13.33 -20.62 39.45
C ILE A 189 -14.79 -21.10 39.42
N GLY A 190 -15.07 -22.30 39.96
CA GLY A 190 -16.43 -22.83 40.15
C GLY A 190 -16.92 -23.78 39.06
N MET A 191 -16.08 -24.17 38.09
CA MET A 191 -16.48 -25.14 37.07
C MET A 191 -16.48 -26.58 37.67
N PRO A 192 -17.56 -27.36 37.48
CA PRO A 192 -17.60 -28.76 37.89
C PRO A 192 -16.45 -29.57 37.28
N LYS A 193 -15.95 -30.58 38.02
CA LYS A 193 -14.80 -31.39 37.61
C LYS A 193 -14.95 -32.00 36.22
N ASP A 194 -16.11 -32.58 35.94
CA ASP A 194 -16.37 -33.31 34.70
C ASP A 194 -16.44 -32.36 33.51
N GLU A 195 -17.05 -31.18 33.72
CA GLU A 195 -17.12 -30.11 32.72
C GLU A 195 -15.74 -29.48 32.44
N ALA A 196 -14.95 -29.23 33.48
CA ALA A 196 -13.57 -28.73 33.36
C ALA A 196 -12.66 -29.71 32.63
N THR A 197 -12.85 -31.02 32.85
CA THR A 197 -12.08 -32.08 32.20
C THR A 197 -12.41 -32.12 30.71
N ASN A 198 -13.69 -32.16 30.35
CA ASN A 198 -14.14 -32.17 28.95
C ASN A 198 -13.67 -30.90 28.22
N TYR A 199 -13.81 -29.72 28.84
CA TYR A 199 -13.39 -28.46 28.25
C TYR A 199 -11.89 -28.43 27.95
N VAL A 200 -11.06 -28.88 28.89
CA VAL A 200 -9.60 -28.96 28.68
C VAL A 200 -9.27 -29.99 27.61
N GLU A 201 -9.90 -31.16 27.59
CA GLU A 201 -9.63 -32.20 26.60
C GLU A 201 -9.97 -31.77 25.16
N GLU A 202 -11.12 -31.12 24.97
CA GLU A 202 -11.58 -30.65 23.66
C GLU A 202 -10.72 -29.49 23.11
N ASN A 203 -10.15 -28.68 23.99
CA ASN A 203 -9.45 -27.45 23.60
C ASN A 203 -7.92 -27.51 23.79
N TRP A 204 -7.36 -28.56 24.38
CA TRP A 204 -5.92 -28.61 24.68
C TRP A 204 -5.04 -28.56 23.43
N LEU A 205 -5.44 -29.26 22.37
CA LEU A 205 -4.67 -29.31 21.12
C LEU A 205 -4.65 -27.93 20.45
N THR A 206 -5.75 -27.19 20.50
CA THR A 206 -5.82 -25.82 19.96
C THR A 206 -5.10 -24.79 20.83
N TRP A 207 -4.64 -25.17 22.03
CA TRP A 207 -3.79 -24.33 22.88
C TRP A 207 -2.29 -24.58 22.68
N LEU A 208 -1.91 -25.70 22.06
CA LEU A 208 -0.51 -26.08 21.78
C LEU A 208 -0.02 -25.69 20.39
N GLU A 209 -0.92 -25.44 19.44
CA GLU A 209 -0.64 -24.87 18.10
C GLU A 209 -0.52 -23.35 18.15
#